data_AF-A0A968U470-F1
#
_entry.id   AF-A0A968U470-F1
#
_cell.length_a   1.000
_cell.length_b   1.000
_cell.length_c   1.000
_cell.angle_alpha   90.00
_cell.angle_beta   90.00
_cell.angle_gamma   90.00
#
_symmetry.space_group_name_H-M   'P 1'
#
loop_
_entity.id
_entity.type
_entity.pdbx_description
1 polymer ?
#
loop_
_entity_poly.entity_id
_entity_poly.type
_entity_poly.pdbx_seq_one_letter_code
_entity_poly.pdbx_strand_id
1 'polypeptide(L)'
;MRILRLQQLAYSSLGCLALILGTASAGLAQSCPGFIDVPLTKNRLNQIAAINGIPFNQIGKAFENFALATIDPNAPIPSNTKRFPSTERGAATDGEFQNVIPDGIFPLTVKQPGAPDLIFNESVFYEAKALQPQSITPEYPVNPNDEDGDTGRYQILGFLDALRNSPAGQGGTGIPALIFLTTSGVTVDFETRAEAFFKGVAVWQSVACETIGFGQTLQMSEAIVTNPEVYVFGLTIPGPVGPGIPGTITQP
;
A
#
# COMPACT_ATOMS: atom_id res chain seq x y z
N MET A 1 -16.36 -22.77 -65.82
CA MET A 1 -15.01 -22.29 -65.48
C MET A 1 -15.09 -21.71 -64.08
N ARG A 2 -14.33 -22.33 -63.16
CA ARG A 2 -14.18 -22.17 -61.69
C ARG A 2 -15.21 -21.37 -60.87
N ILE A 3 -16.04 -22.15 -60.19
CA ILE A 3 -16.84 -21.87 -58.99
C ILE A 3 -15.89 -21.79 -57.77
N LEU A 4 -15.92 -20.70 -57.02
CA LEU A 4 -15.23 -20.56 -55.73
C LEU A 4 -16.19 -20.95 -54.60
N ARG A 5 -15.88 -22.08 -53.95
CA ARG A 5 -16.58 -22.62 -52.79
C ARG A 5 -16.31 -21.74 -51.56
N LEU A 6 -17.38 -21.22 -50.96
CA LEU A 6 -17.39 -20.85 -49.55
C LEU A 6 -17.28 -22.12 -48.71
N GLN A 7 -16.21 -22.26 -47.92
CA GLN A 7 -16.20 -23.16 -46.77
C GLN A 7 -16.22 -22.31 -45.50
N GLN A 8 -17.34 -22.41 -44.79
CA GLN A 8 -17.48 -22.06 -43.39
C GLN A 8 -16.46 -22.88 -42.58
N LEU A 9 -15.62 -22.21 -41.81
CA LEU A 9 -14.91 -22.81 -40.68
C LEU A 9 -15.43 -22.12 -39.42
N ALA A 10 -16.37 -22.82 -38.77
CA ALA A 10 -16.81 -22.56 -37.43
C ALA A 10 -15.63 -22.80 -36.47
N TYR A 11 -15.10 -21.74 -35.86
CA TYR A 11 -14.23 -21.86 -34.70
C TYR A 11 -15.10 -21.81 -33.45
N SER A 12 -15.64 -22.98 -33.12
CA SER A 12 -16.17 -23.30 -31.80
C SER A 12 -14.99 -23.65 -30.90
N SER A 13 -14.43 -22.65 -30.22
CA SER A 13 -13.57 -22.89 -29.05
C SER A 13 -14.15 -22.15 -27.86
N LEU A 14 -15.15 -22.78 -27.25
CA LEU A 14 -15.46 -22.66 -25.82
C LEU A 14 -14.21 -23.15 -25.06
N GLY A 15 -13.23 -22.27 -24.92
CA GLY A 15 -12.07 -22.47 -24.06
C GLY A 15 -12.52 -22.32 -22.61
N CYS A 16 -12.40 -23.40 -21.85
CA CYS A 16 -12.66 -23.50 -20.42
C CYS A 16 -12.40 -22.19 -19.66
N LEU A 17 -13.49 -21.59 -19.16
CA LEU A 17 -13.43 -20.73 -18.00
C LEU A 17 -13.01 -21.62 -16.82
N ALA A 18 -11.70 -21.69 -16.55
CA ALA A 18 -11.22 -22.33 -15.34
C ALA A 18 -11.72 -21.49 -14.17
N LEU A 19 -12.77 -21.98 -13.49
CA LEU A 19 -13.10 -21.57 -12.13
C LEU A 19 -11.85 -21.77 -11.29
N ILE A 20 -11.12 -20.68 -11.03
CA ILE A 20 -10.12 -20.64 -9.97
C ILE A 20 -10.93 -20.78 -8.68
N LEU A 21 -10.98 -22.01 -8.18
CA LEU A 21 -11.47 -22.34 -6.86
C LEU A 21 -10.79 -21.40 -5.87
N GLY A 22 -11.59 -20.56 -5.23
CA GLY A 22 -11.16 -19.68 -4.15
C GLY A 22 -10.54 -20.53 -3.06
N THR A 23 -9.22 -20.54 -3.02
CA THR A 23 -8.53 -20.73 -1.77
C THR A 23 -8.94 -19.54 -0.92
N ALA A 24 -9.78 -19.81 0.10
CA ALA A 24 -9.95 -18.88 1.19
C ALA A 24 -8.53 -18.59 1.70
N SER A 25 -8.02 -17.41 1.34
CA SER A 25 -6.84 -16.86 1.97
C SER A 25 -7.25 -16.69 3.42
N ALA A 26 -6.90 -17.66 4.26
CA ALA A 26 -6.70 -17.37 5.67
C ALA A 26 -5.75 -16.18 5.65
N GLY A 27 -6.30 -14.98 5.91
CA GLY A 27 -5.52 -13.75 5.88
C GLY A 27 -4.27 -14.03 6.68
N LEU A 28 -3.11 -13.95 6.03
CA LEU A 28 -1.84 -14.09 6.72
C LEU A 28 -1.86 -12.98 7.74
N ALA A 29 -2.19 -13.32 8.99
CA ALA A 29 -2.17 -12.38 10.08
C ALA A 29 -0.72 -11.89 10.13
N GLN A 30 -0.52 -10.63 9.77
CA GLN A 30 0.80 -10.07 9.66
C GLN A 30 1.49 -10.22 11.01
N SER A 31 2.57 -11.00 11.03
CA SER A 31 3.29 -11.34 12.24
C SER A 31 4.40 -10.33 12.49
N CYS A 32 4.62 -9.99 13.75
CA CYS A 32 5.76 -9.19 14.14
C CYS A 32 7.08 -9.95 13.91
N PRO A 33 8.19 -9.22 13.67
CA PRO A 33 9.45 -9.84 13.28
C PRO A 33 10.10 -10.65 14.41
N GLY A 34 10.00 -10.22 15.66
CA GLY A 34 10.49 -10.95 16.82
C GLY A 34 9.47 -11.90 17.43
N PHE A 35 9.95 -13.03 17.99
CA PHE A 35 9.10 -14.01 18.71
C PHE A 35 8.41 -13.43 19.95
N ILE A 36 8.97 -12.36 20.52
CA ILE A 36 8.43 -11.65 21.69
C ILE A 36 7.70 -10.36 21.32
N ASP A 37 7.70 -9.98 20.04
CA ASP A 37 7.12 -8.73 19.61
C ASP A 37 5.60 -8.86 19.54
N VAL A 38 4.90 -7.79 19.91
CA VAL A 38 3.44 -7.78 19.95
C VAL A 38 2.91 -6.76 18.96
N PRO A 39 1.87 -7.10 18.16
CA PRO A 39 1.27 -6.14 17.23
C PRO A 39 0.80 -4.87 17.96
N LEU A 40 1.20 -3.71 17.44
CA LEU A 40 0.94 -2.42 18.07
C LEU A 40 -0.49 -1.94 17.75
N THR A 41 -1.39 -2.07 18.72
CA THR A 41 -2.74 -1.49 18.62
C THR A 41 -2.70 0.04 18.75
N LYS A 42 -3.71 0.74 18.19
CA LYS A 42 -3.83 2.21 18.35
C LYS A 42 -3.93 2.64 19.82
N ASN A 43 -4.65 1.88 20.64
CA ASN A 43 -4.75 2.17 22.08
C ASN A 43 -3.37 2.07 22.77
N ARG A 44 -2.57 1.07 22.41
CA ARG A 44 -1.21 0.92 22.94
C ARG A 44 -0.29 2.04 22.46
N LEU A 45 -0.36 2.41 21.18
CA LEU A 45 0.36 3.56 20.63
C LEU A 45 0.03 4.85 21.41
N ASN A 46 -1.24 5.09 21.72
CA ASN A 46 -1.65 6.27 22.50
C ASN A 46 -1.05 6.29 23.92
N GLN A 47 -0.90 5.12 24.56
CA GLN A 47 -0.25 5.03 25.87
C GLN A 47 1.24 5.35 25.78
N ILE A 48 1.93 4.78 24.78
CA ILE A 48 3.36 5.05 24.53
C ILE A 48 3.58 6.54 24.26
N ALA A 49 2.73 7.14 23.43
CA ALA A 49 2.77 8.56 23.13
C ALA A 49 2.60 9.43 24.39
N ALA A 50 1.63 9.09 25.26
CA ALA A 50 1.43 9.80 26.52
C ALA A 50 2.65 9.72 27.44
N ILE A 51 3.33 8.55 27.51
CA ILE A 51 4.55 8.40 28.31
C ILE A 51 5.69 9.24 27.72
N ASN A 52 5.79 9.32 26.40
CA ASN A 52 6.77 10.16 25.70
C ASN A 52 6.39 11.64 25.64
N GLY A 53 5.29 12.05 26.28
CA GLY A 53 4.85 13.45 26.31
C GLY A 53 4.35 13.98 24.96
N ILE A 54 3.94 13.10 24.02
CA ILE A 54 3.41 13.49 22.71
C ILE A 54 1.93 13.86 22.88
N PRO A 55 1.51 15.09 22.51
CA PRO A 55 0.10 15.50 22.55
C PRO A 55 -0.79 14.59 21.71
N PHE A 56 -2.04 14.39 22.13
CA PHE A 56 -2.96 13.46 21.47
C PHE A 56 -3.16 13.77 19.97
N ASN A 57 -3.23 15.05 19.61
CA ASN A 57 -3.39 15.50 18.21
C ASN A 57 -2.11 15.35 17.36
N GLN A 58 -0.95 15.06 17.97
CA GLN A 58 0.33 14.85 17.26
C GLN A 58 0.69 13.37 17.11
N ILE A 59 -0.08 12.45 17.69
CA ILE A 59 0.24 11.01 17.67
C ILE A 59 0.25 10.45 16.24
N GLY A 60 -0.66 10.92 15.39
CA GLY A 60 -0.72 10.50 13.98
C GLY A 60 0.58 10.86 13.25
N LYS A 61 1.02 12.11 13.36
CA LYS A 61 2.25 12.59 12.73
C LYS A 61 3.51 11.95 13.32
N ALA A 62 3.56 11.78 14.63
CA ALA A 62 4.67 11.09 15.30
C ALA A 62 4.80 9.63 14.82
N PHE A 63 3.66 8.95 14.60
CA PHE A 63 3.64 7.61 14.03
C PHE A 63 4.09 7.58 12.57
N GLU A 64 3.63 8.52 11.73
CA GLU A 64 4.07 8.66 10.35
C GLU A 64 5.59 8.84 10.27
N ASN A 65 6.13 9.81 11.03
CA ASN A 65 7.57 10.07 11.09
C ASN A 65 8.35 8.82 11.49
N PHE A 66 7.88 8.11 12.53
CA PHE A 66 8.48 6.83 12.94
C PHE A 66 8.43 5.79 11.82
N ALA A 67 7.26 5.58 11.20
CA ALA A 67 7.06 4.51 10.23
C ALA A 67 7.91 4.74 8.97
N LEU A 68 7.94 5.97 8.44
CA LEU A 68 8.77 6.33 7.29
C LEU A 68 10.26 6.26 7.61
N ALA A 69 10.67 6.64 8.82
CA ALA A 69 12.07 6.60 9.23
C ALA A 69 12.60 5.17 9.44
N THR A 70 11.71 4.20 9.69
CA THR A 70 12.11 2.86 10.14
C THR A 70 11.76 1.75 9.16
N ILE A 71 10.84 1.94 8.21
CA ILE A 71 10.36 0.86 7.32
C ILE A 71 11.47 0.22 6.47
N ASP A 72 12.48 0.98 6.05
CA ASP A 72 13.63 0.44 5.30
C ASP A 72 14.92 0.60 6.12
N PRO A 73 15.61 -0.52 6.46
CA PRO A 73 16.85 -0.48 7.24
C PRO A 73 18.01 0.25 6.56
N ASN A 74 17.97 0.43 5.24
CA ASN A 74 19.06 1.01 4.48
C ASN A 74 18.86 2.51 4.19
N ALA A 75 17.61 2.96 4.12
CA ALA A 75 17.29 4.33 3.74
C ALA A 75 15.92 4.76 4.27
N PRO A 76 15.87 5.72 5.22
CA PRO A 76 14.61 6.36 5.61
C PRO A 76 13.83 6.88 4.39
N ILE A 77 12.52 6.69 4.40
CA ILE A 77 11.64 7.26 3.38
C ILE A 77 11.40 8.74 3.72
N PRO A 78 11.72 9.69 2.81
CA PRO A 78 11.49 11.09 3.08
C PRO A 78 9.99 11.40 3.08
N SER A 79 9.56 12.28 3.99
CA SER A 79 8.21 12.82 4.00
C SER A 79 7.92 13.57 2.69
N ASN A 80 6.72 13.44 2.18
CA ASN A 80 6.31 14.06 0.92
C ASN A 80 5.19 15.10 1.13
N THR A 81 5.27 16.20 0.37
CA THR A 81 4.22 17.23 0.29
C THR A 81 3.75 17.44 -1.16
N LYS A 82 4.33 16.71 -2.11
CA LYS A 82 3.97 16.80 -3.53
C LYS A 82 2.58 16.24 -3.75
N ARG A 83 1.77 17.00 -4.50
CA ARG A 83 0.46 16.60 -4.99
C ARG A 83 0.58 15.77 -6.27
N PHE A 84 -0.15 14.67 -6.31
CA PHE A 84 -0.28 13.80 -7.47
C PHE A 84 -1.71 13.86 -8.01
N PRO A 85 -1.93 14.18 -9.30
CA PRO A 85 -3.26 14.25 -9.87
C PRO A 85 -4.00 12.92 -9.80
N SER A 86 -5.31 12.99 -9.50
CA SER A 86 -6.24 11.88 -9.66
C SER A 86 -7.55 12.36 -10.25
N THR A 87 -7.83 11.90 -11.47
CA THR A 87 -9.10 12.15 -12.15
C THR A 87 -10.25 11.41 -11.48
N GLU A 88 -9.99 10.23 -10.93
CA GLU A 88 -11.02 9.41 -10.30
C GLU A 88 -11.44 9.93 -8.92
N ARG A 89 -10.49 10.39 -8.09
CA ARG A 89 -10.82 11.12 -6.85
C ARG A 89 -11.60 12.39 -7.16
N GLY A 90 -11.21 13.10 -8.22
CA GLY A 90 -11.94 14.27 -8.72
C GLY A 90 -13.38 13.94 -9.07
N ALA A 91 -13.61 12.88 -9.84
CA ALA A 91 -14.96 12.45 -10.21
C ALA A 91 -15.79 12.00 -9.00
N ALA A 92 -15.21 11.24 -8.06
CA ALA A 92 -15.91 10.73 -6.88
C ALA A 92 -16.26 11.81 -5.85
N THR A 93 -15.61 12.97 -5.94
CA THR A 93 -15.79 14.10 -5.00
C THR A 93 -16.40 15.33 -5.68
N ASP A 94 -17.00 15.17 -6.86
CA ASP A 94 -17.58 16.28 -7.65
C ASP A 94 -16.59 17.45 -7.87
N GLY A 95 -15.30 17.13 -7.99
CA GLY A 95 -14.21 18.07 -8.21
C GLY A 95 -13.63 18.71 -6.95
N GLU A 96 -14.14 18.39 -5.75
CA GLU A 96 -13.65 18.90 -4.47
C GLU A 96 -12.17 18.52 -4.23
N PHE A 97 -11.81 17.26 -4.49
CA PHE A 97 -10.44 16.76 -4.38
C PHE A 97 -9.95 16.15 -5.69
N GLN A 98 -8.93 16.79 -6.30
CA GLN A 98 -8.41 16.39 -7.62
C GLN A 98 -7.01 15.78 -7.57
N ASN A 99 -6.44 15.66 -6.38
CA ASN A 99 -5.08 15.21 -6.18
C ASN A 99 -4.99 14.37 -4.90
N VAL A 100 -3.90 13.65 -4.71
CA VAL A 100 -3.53 12.98 -3.47
C VAL A 100 -2.11 13.38 -3.06
N ILE A 101 -1.83 13.32 -1.77
CA ILE A 101 -0.50 13.56 -1.21
C ILE A 101 -0.17 12.33 -0.38
N PRO A 102 0.69 11.41 -0.87
CA PRO A 102 1.15 10.30 -0.05
C PRO A 102 2.13 10.81 0.99
N ASP A 103 2.15 10.17 2.16
CA ASP A 103 3.06 10.53 3.26
C ASP A 103 4.53 10.37 2.85
N GLY A 104 4.84 9.38 2.02
CA GLY A 104 6.17 9.17 1.43
C GLY A 104 6.14 8.74 -0.03
N ILE A 105 7.21 9.05 -0.77
CA ILE A 105 7.38 8.62 -2.17
C ILE A 105 8.76 8.00 -2.39
N PHE A 106 8.82 6.98 -3.23
CA PHE A 106 10.08 6.30 -3.54
C PHE A 106 10.11 5.80 -5.00
N PRO A 107 11.30 5.69 -5.63
CA PRO A 107 11.42 5.06 -6.93
C PRO A 107 11.18 3.54 -6.86
N LEU A 108 10.49 3.00 -7.85
CA LEU A 108 10.44 1.55 -8.08
C LEU A 108 11.67 1.13 -8.88
N THR A 109 12.47 0.21 -8.33
CA THR A 109 13.62 -0.37 -9.04
C THR A 109 13.31 -1.79 -9.47
N VAL A 110 13.32 -2.04 -10.78
CA VAL A 110 13.12 -3.38 -11.37
C VAL A 110 14.48 -3.92 -11.80
N LYS A 111 14.92 -5.00 -11.13
CA LYS A 111 16.17 -5.69 -11.45
C LYS A 111 16.03 -6.44 -12.78
N GLN A 112 16.99 -6.27 -13.67
CA GLN A 112 17.02 -6.95 -14.97
C GLN A 112 18.24 -7.89 -15.06
N PRO A 113 18.05 -9.20 -15.30
CA PRO A 113 19.18 -10.10 -15.47
C PRO A 113 20.05 -9.71 -16.68
N GLY A 114 21.31 -9.36 -16.43
CA GLY A 114 22.26 -9.01 -17.49
C GLY A 114 22.06 -7.63 -18.13
N ALA A 115 21.22 -6.77 -17.55
CA ALA A 115 21.01 -5.39 -17.98
C ALA A 115 21.01 -4.44 -16.78
N PRO A 116 21.20 -3.12 -16.98
CA PRO A 116 21.02 -2.14 -15.92
C PRO A 116 19.61 -2.21 -15.32
N ASP A 117 19.49 -1.87 -14.04
CA ASP A 117 18.18 -1.79 -13.39
C ASP A 117 17.32 -0.69 -14.04
N LEU A 118 16.02 -0.96 -14.17
CA LEU A 118 15.06 0.07 -14.53
C LEU A 118 14.60 0.80 -13.28
N ILE A 119 14.63 2.12 -13.30
CA ILE A 119 14.22 2.97 -12.18
C ILE A 119 13.04 3.82 -12.62
N PHE A 120 11.89 3.62 -11.97
CA PHE A 120 10.67 4.39 -12.18
C PHE A 120 10.46 5.32 -10.99
N ASN A 121 10.80 6.60 -11.17
CA ASN A 121 10.60 7.59 -10.12
C ASN A 121 9.11 7.76 -9.79
N GLU A 122 8.82 8.02 -8.51
CA GLU A 122 7.45 8.34 -8.05
C GLU A 122 6.42 7.23 -8.34
N SER A 123 6.87 5.97 -8.30
CA SER A 123 6.04 4.79 -8.56
C SER A 123 5.81 3.89 -7.34
N VAL A 124 6.27 4.33 -6.16
CA VAL A 124 5.95 3.72 -4.87
C VAL A 124 5.46 4.82 -3.93
N PHE A 125 4.23 4.67 -3.43
CA PHE A 125 3.66 5.55 -2.41
C PHE A 125 3.61 4.84 -1.07
N TYR A 126 3.97 5.55 -0.01
CA TYR A 126 3.83 5.12 1.38
C TYR A 126 2.74 5.94 2.04
N GLU A 127 1.85 5.25 2.77
CA GLU A 127 0.76 5.86 3.50
C GLU A 127 0.75 5.31 4.93
N ALA A 128 1.07 6.15 5.91
CA ALA A 128 1.12 5.79 7.30
C ALA A 128 -0.15 6.21 8.03
N LYS A 129 -0.81 5.25 8.68
CA LYS A 129 -2.08 5.49 9.38
C LYS A 129 -2.15 4.72 10.69
N ALA A 130 -2.17 5.48 11.78
CA ALA A 130 -2.38 4.97 13.13
C ALA A 130 -3.88 4.98 13.47
N LEU A 131 -4.55 3.87 13.22
CA LEU A 131 -6.01 3.75 13.23
C LEU A 131 -6.52 2.66 14.18
N GLN A 132 -7.73 2.84 14.71
CA GLN A 132 -8.45 1.75 15.36
C GLN A 132 -8.73 0.62 14.34
N PRO A 133 -8.95 -0.63 14.80
CA PRO A 133 -9.25 -1.74 13.91
C PRO A 133 -10.41 -1.44 12.95
N GLN A 134 -10.13 -1.48 11.65
CA GLN A 134 -11.10 -1.20 10.58
C GLN A 134 -10.52 -1.61 9.21
N SER A 135 -11.38 -1.68 8.21
CA SER A 135 -10.97 -1.91 6.82
C SER A 135 -10.65 -0.60 6.08
N ILE A 136 -9.56 -0.58 5.32
CA ILE A 136 -9.22 0.46 4.36
C ILE A 136 -9.96 0.15 3.05
N THR A 137 -10.97 0.94 2.73
CA THR A 137 -11.79 0.84 1.50
C THR A 137 -11.37 1.93 0.49
N PRO A 138 -11.78 1.84 -0.79
CA PRO A 138 -11.51 2.91 -1.76
C PRO A 138 -12.12 4.25 -1.34
N GLU A 139 -13.28 4.19 -0.68
CA GLU A 139 -14.04 5.36 -0.20
C GLU A 139 -13.56 5.89 1.14
N TYR A 140 -12.59 5.21 1.77
CA TYR A 140 -12.23 5.32 3.18
C TYR A 140 -12.47 6.75 3.74
N PRO A 141 -13.48 6.93 4.60
CA PRO A 141 -13.92 8.25 4.99
C PRO A 141 -12.91 8.91 5.92
N VAL A 142 -12.79 10.24 5.73
CA VAL A 142 -12.27 11.26 6.65
C VAL A 142 -12.10 10.73 8.08
N ASN A 143 -10.87 10.75 8.61
CA ASN A 143 -10.73 10.81 10.07
C ASN A 143 -11.33 12.17 10.48
N PRO A 144 -12.48 12.21 11.18
CA PRO A 144 -13.16 13.47 11.49
C PRO A 144 -12.35 14.37 12.43
N ASN A 145 -11.26 13.84 13.00
CA ASN A 145 -10.32 14.56 13.85
C ASN A 145 -8.99 14.84 13.15
N ASP A 146 -8.91 14.68 11.82
CA ASP A 146 -7.73 15.09 11.06
C ASP A 146 -7.74 16.62 10.89
N GLU A 147 -7.04 17.32 11.78
CA GLU A 147 -6.96 18.79 11.82
C GLU A 147 -6.21 19.37 10.60
N ASP A 148 -5.54 18.53 9.81
CA ASP A 148 -4.74 18.95 8.64
C ASP A 148 -5.58 19.29 7.39
N GLY A 149 -6.90 19.09 7.43
CA GLY A 149 -7.82 19.57 6.38
C GLY A 149 -7.72 18.85 5.02
N ASP A 150 -6.86 17.84 4.88
CA ASP A 150 -6.90 16.92 3.74
C ASP A 150 -7.97 15.88 4.02
N THR A 151 -9.20 16.17 3.58
CA THR A 151 -10.31 15.26 3.87
C THR A 151 -10.07 13.95 3.11
N GLY A 152 -9.76 12.88 3.85
CA GLY A 152 -9.33 11.57 3.33
C GLY A 152 -10.34 10.85 2.42
N ARG A 153 -11.47 11.47 2.06
CA ARG A 153 -12.47 10.89 1.14
C ARG A 153 -11.82 10.49 -0.17
N TYR A 154 -12.04 9.24 -0.56
CA TYR A 154 -11.53 8.68 -1.81
C TYR A 154 -10.01 8.83 -1.99
N GLN A 155 -9.26 9.00 -0.90
CA GLN A 155 -7.81 9.17 -0.98
C GLN A 155 -7.14 7.89 -1.51
N ILE A 156 -7.62 6.73 -1.08
CA ILE A 156 -7.12 5.43 -1.55
C ILE A 156 -7.40 5.25 -3.04
N LEU A 157 -8.64 5.52 -3.48
CA LEU A 157 -8.97 5.54 -4.91
C LEU A 157 -8.02 6.46 -5.69
N GLY A 158 -7.77 7.65 -5.14
CA GLY A 158 -6.87 8.62 -5.75
C GLY A 158 -5.41 8.17 -5.82
N PHE A 159 -4.91 7.47 -4.81
CA PHE A 159 -3.57 6.86 -4.85
C PHE A 159 -3.46 5.82 -5.94
N LEU A 160 -4.45 4.94 -6.05
CA LEU A 160 -4.42 3.88 -7.06
C LEU A 160 -4.50 4.45 -8.48
N ASP A 161 -5.32 5.48 -8.70
CA ASP A 161 -5.38 6.22 -9.99
C ASP A 161 -4.05 6.93 -10.29
N ALA A 162 -3.47 7.66 -9.33
CA ALA A 162 -2.19 8.32 -9.50
C ALA A 162 -1.05 7.34 -9.81
N LEU A 163 -0.99 6.21 -9.10
CA LEU A 163 0.03 5.17 -9.31
C LEU A 163 -0.11 4.46 -10.65
N ARG A 164 -1.34 4.16 -11.09
CA ARG A 164 -1.62 3.64 -12.44
C ARG A 164 -1.08 4.57 -13.53
N ASN A 165 -1.14 5.88 -13.30
CA ASN A 165 -0.64 6.89 -14.22
C ASN A 165 0.83 7.27 -14.01
N SER A 166 1.53 6.64 -13.05
CA SER A 166 2.96 6.83 -12.80
C SER A 166 3.84 6.22 -13.91
N PRO A 167 5.15 6.56 -13.98
CA PRO A 167 6.05 5.98 -14.97
C PRO A 167 6.07 4.44 -15.00
N ALA A 168 6.01 3.76 -13.86
CA ALA A 168 5.91 2.31 -13.82
C ALA A 168 4.58 1.80 -14.39
N GLY A 169 3.45 2.42 -13.97
CA GLY A 169 2.11 2.04 -14.43
C GLY A 169 1.89 2.21 -15.93
N GLN A 170 2.51 3.24 -16.53
CA GLN A 170 2.48 3.47 -17.98
C GLN A 170 3.53 2.67 -18.75
N GLY A 171 4.66 2.32 -18.11
CA GLY A 171 5.80 1.65 -18.75
C GLY A 171 5.60 0.16 -19.02
N GLY A 172 4.63 -0.49 -18.36
CA GLY A 172 4.24 -1.88 -18.62
C GLY A 172 5.23 -2.97 -18.14
N THR A 173 6.41 -2.59 -17.66
CA THR A 173 7.43 -3.52 -17.14
C THR A 173 7.60 -3.46 -15.62
N GLY A 174 7.03 -2.45 -14.96
CA GLY A 174 7.03 -2.31 -13.50
C GLY A 174 5.60 -2.24 -12.98
N ILE A 175 5.35 -2.85 -11.82
CA ILE A 175 4.06 -2.75 -11.12
C ILE A 175 4.24 -1.69 -10.02
N PRO A 176 3.62 -0.50 -10.15
CA PRO A 176 3.68 0.51 -9.11
C PRO A 176 3.05 0.00 -7.81
N ALA A 177 3.44 0.57 -6.67
CA ALA A 177 3.03 0.06 -5.36
C ALA A 177 2.49 1.13 -4.43
N LEU A 178 1.44 0.79 -3.69
CA LEU A 178 0.94 1.51 -2.53
C LEU A 178 1.25 0.68 -1.28
N ILE A 179 1.98 1.25 -0.33
CA ILE A 179 2.43 0.57 0.89
C ILE A 179 1.78 1.23 2.10
N PHE A 180 0.88 0.50 2.76
CA PHE A 180 0.25 0.92 4.00
C PHE A 180 1.14 0.61 5.20
N LEU A 181 1.43 1.62 6.02
CA LEU A 181 2.15 1.48 7.29
C LEU A 181 1.13 1.71 8.41
N THR A 182 0.74 0.65 9.12
CA THR A 182 -0.47 0.70 9.97
C THR A 182 -0.23 0.20 11.38
N THR A 183 -1.09 0.62 12.31
CA THR A 183 -1.26 -0.11 13.58
C THR A 183 -2.01 -1.42 13.35
N SER A 184 -1.86 -2.37 14.28
CA SER A 184 -2.49 -3.68 14.19
C SER A 184 -4.02 -3.60 14.21
N GLY A 185 -4.68 -4.51 13.49
CA GLY A 185 -6.14 -4.60 13.39
C GLY A 185 -6.73 -3.81 12.23
N VAL A 186 -5.91 -3.02 11.52
CA VAL A 186 -6.27 -2.43 10.24
C VAL A 186 -6.12 -3.49 9.14
N THR A 187 -7.09 -3.60 8.24
CA THR A 187 -7.06 -4.55 7.12
C THR A 187 -7.28 -3.83 5.80
N VAL A 188 -6.65 -4.30 4.72
CA VAL A 188 -6.97 -3.83 3.36
C VAL A 188 -8.22 -4.55 2.87
N ASP A 189 -9.28 -3.80 2.56
CA ASP A 189 -10.55 -4.38 2.14
C ASP A 189 -10.44 -5.13 0.78
N PHE A 190 -11.38 -6.05 0.54
CA PHE A 190 -11.49 -6.71 -0.77
C PHE A 190 -11.71 -5.70 -1.90
N GLU A 191 -12.53 -4.67 -1.70
CA GLU A 191 -12.80 -3.64 -2.72
C GLU A 191 -11.52 -2.88 -3.10
N THR A 192 -10.71 -2.50 -2.12
CA THR A 192 -9.42 -1.85 -2.35
C THR A 192 -8.47 -2.74 -3.16
N ARG A 193 -8.39 -4.02 -2.81
CA ARG A 193 -7.53 -4.98 -3.52
C ARG A 193 -8.00 -5.23 -4.94
N ALA A 194 -9.30 -5.39 -5.15
CA ALA A 194 -9.91 -5.57 -6.46
C ALA A 194 -9.66 -4.34 -7.34
N GLU A 195 -9.90 -3.13 -6.82
CA GLU A 195 -9.64 -1.89 -7.54
C GLU A 195 -8.16 -1.76 -7.92
N ALA A 196 -7.27 -2.04 -6.96
CA ALA A 196 -5.83 -2.00 -7.22
C ALA A 196 -5.40 -3.02 -8.28
N PHE A 197 -5.96 -4.23 -8.25
CA PHE A 197 -5.71 -5.25 -9.27
C PHE A 197 -6.10 -4.77 -10.67
N PHE A 198 -7.31 -4.22 -10.84
CA PHE A 198 -7.77 -3.70 -12.14
C PHE A 198 -6.94 -2.51 -12.63
N LYS A 199 -6.36 -1.74 -11.70
CA LYS A 199 -5.47 -0.63 -12.01
C LYS A 199 -4.00 -1.04 -12.19
N GLY A 200 -3.65 -2.31 -11.99
CA GLY A 200 -2.27 -2.79 -12.10
C GLY A 200 -1.36 -2.23 -11.00
N VAL A 201 -1.89 -1.99 -9.80
CA VAL A 201 -1.16 -1.46 -8.64
C VAL A 201 -1.04 -2.55 -7.57
N ALA A 202 0.17 -2.75 -7.06
CA ALA A 202 0.39 -3.63 -5.92
C ALA A 202 0.08 -2.90 -4.62
N VAL A 203 -0.63 -3.57 -3.71
CA VAL A 203 -0.96 -3.06 -2.39
C VAL A 203 -0.25 -3.89 -1.35
N TRP A 204 0.62 -3.24 -0.61
CA TRP A 204 1.37 -3.83 0.48
C TRP A 204 0.88 -3.29 1.80
N GLN A 205 1.04 -4.07 2.85
CA GLN A 205 0.81 -3.62 4.22
C GLN A 205 2.02 -3.99 5.07
N SER A 206 2.42 -3.09 5.95
CA SER A 206 3.31 -3.33 7.09
C SER A 206 2.61 -2.88 8.36
N VAL A 207 2.74 -3.66 9.43
CA VAL A 207 2.11 -3.41 10.72
C VAL A 207 3.19 -3.07 11.73
N ALA A 208 2.99 -2.00 12.49
CA ALA A 208 3.88 -1.65 13.60
C ALA A 208 3.75 -2.68 14.73
N CYS A 209 4.87 -2.96 15.38
CA CYS A 209 5.00 -3.89 16.49
C CYS A 209 5.73 -3.21 17.65
N GLU A 210 5.36 -3.57 18.87
CA GLU A 210 6.12 -3.22 20.08
C GLU A 210 7.15 -4.31 20.34
N THR A 211 8.43 -3.90 20.45
CA THR A 211 9.55 -4.81 20.72
C THR A 211 9.73 -4.94 22.23
N ILE A 212 9.36 -6.08 22.80
CA ILE A 212 9.43 -6.29 24.25
C ILE A 212 10.88 -6.37 24.73
N GLY A 213 11.19 -5.72 25.86
CA GLY A 213 12.47 -5.84 26.55
C GLY A 213 13.52 -4.76 26.20
N PHE A 214 13.25 -3.89 25.24
CA PHE A 214 14.17 -2.84 24.78
C PHE A 214 13.62 -1.41 25.00
N GLY A 215 12.85 -1.20 26.07
CA GLY A 215 12.13 0.07 26.28
C GLY A 215 10.87 0.18 25.41
N GLN A 216 10.34 1.39 25.24
CA GLN A 216 9.17 1.66 24.38
C GLN A 216 9.56 1.71 22.90
N THR A 217 10.26 0.67 22.46
CA THR A 217 10.78 0.55 21.10
C THR A 217 9.72 -0.10 20.23
N LEU A 218 9.55 0.47 19.05
CA LEU A 218 8.62 0.04 18.03
C LEU A 218 9.41 -0.40 16.79
N GLN A 219 8.85 -1.31 16.00
CA GLN A 219 9.43 -1.75 14.74
C GLN A 219 8.33 -2.01 13.72
N MET A 220 8.53 -1.61 12.47
CA MET A 220 7.63 -2.00 11.38
C MET A 220 7.87 -3.47 11.01
N SER A 221 6.81 -4.26 10.84
CA SER A 221 6.93 -5.62 10.33
C SER A 221 7.42 -5.65 8.89
N GLU A 222 7.77 -6.84 8.40
CA GLU A 222 7.93 -7.08 6.97
C GLU A 222 6.67 -6.64 6.22
N ALA A 223 6.84 -5.95 5.08
CA ALA A 223 5.72 -5.56 4.25
C ALA A 223 5.26 -6.76 3.41
N ILE A 224 3.96 -7.05 3.44
CA ILE A 224 3.35 -8.19 2.76
C ILE A 224 2.40 -7.67 1.67
N VAL A 225 2.48 -8.25 0.47
CA VAL A 225 1.53 -7.99 -0.61
C VAL A 225 0.16 -8.56 -0.26
N THR A 226 -0.87 -7.71 -0.36
CA THR A 226 -2.25 -8.06 -0.02
C THR A 226 -3.07 -8.51 -1.23
N ASN A 227 -2.66 -8.12 -2.44
CA ASN A 227 -3.23 -8.49 -3.73
C ASN A 227 -2.18 -9.16 -4.67
N PRO A 228 -1.58 -10.30 -4.28
CA PRO A 228 -0.51 -10.95 -5.06
C PRO A 228 -0.91 -11.30 -6.50
N GLU A 229 -2.21 -11.39 -6.78
CA GLU A 229 -2.78 -11.61 -8.12
C GLU A 229 -2.33 -10.56 -9.16
N VAL A 230 -1.95 -9.35 -8.74
CA VAL A 230 -1.44 -8.31 -9.66
C VAL A 230 -0.14 -8.74 -10.36
N TYR A 231 0.61 -9.64 -9.75
CA TYR A 231 1.85 -10.19 -10.30
C TYR A 231 1.65 -11.45 -11.16
N VAL A 232 0.43 -11.98 -11.31
CA VAL A 232 0.22 -13.24 -12.07
C VAL A 232 0.60 -13.10 -13.54
N PHE A 233 0.51 -11.89 -14.10
CA PHE A 233 0.92 -11.60 -15.49
C PHE A 233 2.34 -11.04 -15.60
N GLY A 234 2.91 -10.55 -14.50
CA GLY A 234 4.30 -10.11 -14.42
C GLY A 234 5.12 -11.16 -13.70
N LEU A 235 5.88 -11.99 -14.43
CA LEU A 235 6.58 -13.21 -13.98
C LEU A 235 7.56 -13.07 -12.78
N THR A 236 7.60 -11.93 -12.11
CA THR A 236 8.39 -11.67 -10.90
C THR A 236 7.48 -11.22 -9.77
N ILE A 237 7.25 -12.10 -8.80
CA ILE A 237 6.76 -11.71 -7.49
C ILE A 237 7.96 -11.07 -6.76
N PRO A 238 7.88 -9.78 -6.39
CA PRO A 238 8.92 -9.16 -5.59
C PRO A 238 9.13 -9.95 -4.30
N GLY A 239 10.40 -10.11 -3.92
CA GLY A 239 10.76 -10.63 -2.62
C GLY A 239 10.17 -9.73 -1.53
N PRO A 240 9.91 -10.29 -0.34
CA PRO A 240 9.34 -9.48 0.72
C PRO A 240 10.34 -8.40 1.17
N VAL A 241 9.82 -7.24 1.56
CA VAL A 241 10.63 -6.15 2.11
C VAL A 241 10.77 -6.44 3.60
N GLY A 242 11.96 -6.90 4.00
CA GLY A 242 12.25 -7.33 5.36
C GLY A 242 11.84 -6.30 6.42
N PRO A 243 11.76 -6.69 7.70
CA PRO A 243 11.25 -5.82 8.73
C PRO A 243 12.08 -4.54 8.83
N GLY A 244 11.40 -3.46 9.23
CA GLY A 244 12.04 -2.18 9.49
C GLY A 244 13.05 -2.26 10.63
N ILE A 245 13.73 -1.15 10.93
CA ILE A 245 14.61 -1.06 12.10
C ILE A 245 13.85 -0.67 13.37
N PRO A 246 14.26 -1.17 14.55
CA PRO A 246 13.71 -0.70 15.81
C PRO A 246 13.93 0.82 16.00
N GLY A 247 12.92 1.52 16.51
CA GLY A 247 12.93 2.96 16.75
C GLY A 247 11.92 3.38 17.82
N THR A 248 11.76 4.69 18.03
CA THR A 248 10.80 5.23 19.00
C THR A 248 9.98 6.34 18.35
N ILE A 249 8.72 6.50 18.78
CA ILE A 249 7.96 7.70 18.42
C ILE A 249 8.48 8.89 19.24
N THR A 250 8.70 10.00 18.55
CA THR A 250 9.18 11.26 19.13
C THR A 250 8.20 12.37 18.77
N GLN A 251 8.27 13.50 19.48
CA GLN A 251 7.49 14.68 19.09
C GLN A 251 7.91 15.09 17.66
N PRO A 252 6.94 15.36 16.76
CA PRO A 252 7.20 15.69 15.36
C PRO A 252 7.89 17.04 15.17
#